data_AF-A0A7C7QCP3-F1
#
_entry.id   AF-A0A7C7QCP3-F1
#
_cell.length_a   1.000
_cell.length_b   1.000
_cell.length_c   1.000
_cell.angle_alpha   90.00
_cell.angle_beta   90.00
_cell.angle_gamma   90.00
#
_symmetry.space_group_name_H-M   'P 1'
#
loop_
_entity.id
_entity.type
_entity.pdbx_description
1 polymer ?
#
loop_
_entity_poly.entity_id
_entity_poly.type
_entity_poly.pdbx_seq_one_letter_code
_entity_poly.pdbx_strand_id
1 'polypeptide(L)'
;MKILIAPWGNPAQWREKIYTFEGKCLNSKTSLKIVQEVLNPDQTVIIGLDTLAEKSRNYSEVKVDAEERIRGFADGFELKGYGVLVAPGIGTFKNGIFTGNA
;
A
#
# COMPACT_ATOMS: atom_id res chain seq x y z
N MET A 1 -16.86 -8.93 13.24
CA MET A 1 -15.68 -8.10 12.98
C MET A 1 -14.86 -8.73 11.86
N LYS A 2 -14.71 -8.05 10.74
CA LYS A 2 -13.93 -8.44 9.56
C LYS A 2 -12.76 -7.48 9.39
N ILE A 3 -11.55 -8.00 9.44
CA ILE A 3 -10.32 -7.23 9.22
C ILE A 3 -9.75 -7.63 7.87
N LEU A 4 -9.45 -6.63 7.04
CA LEU A 4 -8.77 -6.81 5.77
C LEU A 4 -7.33 -6.29 5.88
N ILE A 5 -6.36 -7.14 5.58
CA ILE A 5 -4.93 -6.79 5.59
C ILE A 5 -4.40 -6.88 4.16
N ALA A 6 -3.75 -5.82 3.70
CA ALA A 6 -3.27 -5.71 2.33
C ALA A 6 -1.76 -5.37 2.31
N PRO A 7 -0.88 -6.36 2.12
CA PRO A 7 0.54 -6.11 1.92
C PRO A 7 0.79 -5.48 0.54
N TRP A 8 1.52 -4.38 0.50
CA TRP A 8 1.80 -3.60 -0.69
C TRP A 8 3.31 -3.59 -1.00
N GLY A 9 3.64 -3.83 -2.26
CA GLY A 9 4.96 -3.53 -2.84
C GLY A 9 5.04 -2.07 -3.23
N ASN A 10 5.42 -1.78 -4.49
CA ASN A 10 5.45 -0.42 -5.04
C ASN A 10 4.23 -0.13 -5.94
N PRO A 11 3.23 0.65 -5.47
CA PRO A 11 2.04 0.96 -6.25
C PRO A 11 2.30 1.82 -7.49
N ALA A 12 3.42 2.54 -7.54
CA ALA A 12 3.77 3.39 -8.69
C ALA A 12 3.96 2.57 -9.99
N GLN A 13 4.24 1.27 -9.86
CA GLN A 13 4.43 0.36 -10.99
C GLN A 13 3.14 -0.37 -11.40
N TRP A 14 2.05 -0.20 -10.65
CA TRP A 14 0.80 -0.89 -10.94
C TRP A 14 0.07 -0.25 -12.12
N ARG A 15 -0.49 -1.11 -12.96
CA ARG A 15 -1.25 -0.73 -14.15
C ARG A 15 -2.71 -1.07 -13.96
N GLU A 16 -3.57 -0.37 -14.67
CA GLU A 16 -4.99 -0.69 -14.68
C GLU A 16 -5.22 -2.11 -15.19
N LYS A 17 -6.08 -2.84 -14.47
CA LYS A 17 -6.52 -4.18 -14.76
C LYS A 17 -7.99 -4.31 -14.38
N ILE A 18 -8.68 -5.16 -15.12
CA ILE A 18 -10.02 -5.61 -14.76
C ILE A 18 -9.87 -6.69 -13.70
N TYR A 19 -10.41 -6.45 -12.51
CA TYR A 19 -10.51 -7.42 -11.43
C TYR A 19 -11.93 -7.97 -11.38
N THR A 20 -12.05 -9.28 -11.20
CA THR A 20 -13.33 -9.97 -10.98
C THR A 20 -13.29 -10.71 -9.65
N PHE A 21 -14.33 -10.53 -8.83
CA PHE A 21 -14.43 -11.18 -7.53
C PHE A 21 -15.90 -11.26 -7.09
N GLU A 22 -16.35 -12.46 -6.72
CA GLU A 22 -17.74 -12.76 -6.32
C GLU A 22 -18.81 -12.12 -7.23
N GLY A 23 -18.63 -12.26 -8.55
CA GLY A 23 -19.58 -11.75 -9.54
C GLY A 23 -19.53 -10.24 -9.77
N LYS A 24 -18.73 -9.47 -9.01
CA LYS A 24 -18.42 -8.07 -9.34
C LYS A 24 -17.23 -8.00 -10.29
N CYS A 25 -17.20 -6.92 -11.08
CA CYS A 25 -16.15 -6.60 -12.04
C CYS A 25 -15.79 -5.11 -11.90
N LEU A 26 -14.49 -4.80 -11.81
CA LEU A 26 -14.00 -3.44 -11.57
C LEU A 26 -12.68 -3.20 -12.28
N ASN A 27 -12.55 -2.10 -13.02
CA ASN A 27 -11.25 -1.63 -13.51
C ASN A 27 -10.56 -0.80 -12.42
N SER A 28 -9.35 -1.19 -12.04
CA SER A 28 -8.56 -0.54 -10.99
C SER A 28 -7.07 -0.82 -11.16
N LYS A 29 -6.21 -0.04 -10.50
CA LYS A 29 -4.78 -0.36 -10.38
C LYS A 29 -4.48 -1.33 -9.22
N THR A 30 -5.45 -1.57 -8.34
CA THR A 30 -5.31 -2.44 -7.16
C THR A 30 -6.54 -3.34 -6.99
N SER A 31 -6.31 -4.58 -6.57
CA SER A 31 -7.36 -5.52 -6.17
C SER A 31 -8.06 -5.10 -4.89
N LEU A 32 -7.43 -4.28 -4.04
CA LEU A 32 -7.97 -3.92 -2.73
C LEU A 32 -9.35 -3.25 -2.83
N LYS A 33 -9.59 -2.46 -3.89
CA LYS A 33 -10.86 -1.76 -4.09
C LYS A 33 -12.05 -2.71 -4.24
N ILE A 34 -11.95 -3.70 -5.15
CA ILE A 34 -13.03 -4.68 -5.34
C ILE A 34 -13.22 -5.55 -4.09
N VAL A 35 -12.12 -5.86 -3.38
CA VAL A 35 -12.20 -6.63 -2.13
C VAL A 35 -12.94 -5.84 -1.05
N GLN A 36 -12.69 -4.53 -0.91
CA GLN A 36 -13.45 -3.67 0.00
C GLN A 36 -14.94 -3.59 -0.37
N GLU A 37 -15.25 -3.43 -1.66
CA GLU A 37 -16.63 -3.31 -2.15
C GLU A 37 -17.45 -4.61 -2.02
N VAL A 38 -16.81 -5.77 -2.11
CA VAL A 38 -17.47 -7.08 -1.97
C VAL A 38 -17.55 -7.47 -0.51
N LEU A 39 -16.42 -7.45 0.20
CA LEU A 39 -16.36 -7.99 1.56
C LEU A 39 -16.86 -7.01 2.62
N ASN A 40 -16.89 -5.69 2.35
CA ASN A 40 -17.30 -4.64 3.29
C ASN A 40 -16.67 -4.83 4.70
N PRO A 41 -15.33 -4.74 4.83
CA PRO A 41 -14.63 -4.98 6.09
C PRO A 41 -14.89 -3.84 7.11
N ASP A 42 -14.85 -4.17 8.40
CA ASP A 42 -14.96 -3.18 9.47
C ASP A 42 -13.68 -2.34 9.59
N GLN A 43 -12.53 -2.93 9.24
CA GLN A 43 -11.23 -2.29 9.25
C GLN A 43 -10.36 -2.79 8.10
N THR A 44 -9.67 -1.87 7.42
CA THR A 44 -8.63 -2.19 6.44
C THR A 44 -7.27 -1.69 6.94
N VAL A 45 -6.22 -2.50 6.80
CA VAL A 45 -4.83 -2.10 7.08
C VAL A 45 -3.97 -2.39 5.87
N ILE A 46 -3.32 -1.36 5.35
CA ILE A 46 -2.31 -1.48 4.30
C ILE A 46 -0.95 -1.61 4.98
N ILE A 47 -0.22 -2.67 4.66
CA ILE A 47 1.17 -2.84 5.11
C ILE A 47 2.07 -2.50 3.94
N GLY A 48 2.74 -1.34 4.00
CA GLY A 48 3.71 -0.92 3.00
C GLY A 48 5.13 -0.91 3.56
N LEU A 49 6.12 -0.72 2.69
CA LEU A 49 7.54 -0.74 3.06
C LEU A 49 8.13 0.67 3.15
N ASP A 50 9.04 0.87 4.11
CA ASP A 50 9.82 2.11 4.23
C ASP A 50 10.72 2.38 3.02
N THR A 51 11.04 1.35 2.24
CA THR A 51 11.77 1.42 0.96
C THR A 51 11.05 2.24 -0.11
N LEU A 52 9.81 2.68 0.11
CA LEU A 52 9.07 3.58 -0.78
C LEU A 52 9.43 5.06 -0.58
N ALA A 53 10.13 5.40 0.49
CA ALA A 53 10.51 6.78 0.78
C ALA A 53 11.53 7.33 -0.22
N GLU A 54 11.40 8.59 -0.64
CA GLU A 54 12.32 9.27 -1.56
C GLU A 54 13.16 10.36 -0.90
N LYS A 55 12.73 10.90 0.24
CA LYS A 55 13.41 12.01 0.92
C LYS A 55 13.48 11.76 2.42
N SER A 56 14.67 11.87 3.01
CA SER A 56 14.81 11.82 4.46
C SER A 56 16.20 12.26 4.93
N ARG A 57 16.28 12.71 6.18
CA ARG A 57 17.53 12.95 6.92
C ARG A 57 17.74 11.95 8.06
N ASN A 58 16.69 11.28 8.50
CA ASN A 58 16.69 10.28 9.57
C ASN A 58 15.54 9.29 9.37
N TYR A 59 15.54 8.19 10.13
CA TYR A 59 14.56 7.12 9.94
C TYR A 59 13.12 7.51 10.28
N SER A 60 12.91 8.45 11.21
CA SER A 60 11.57 8.96 11.49
C SER A 60 10.98 9.67 10.27
N GLU A 61 11.78 10.46 9.56
CA GLU A 61 11.38 11.09 8.30
C GLU A 61 11.14 10.06 7.18
N VAL A 62 11.94 8.98 7.10
CA VAL A 62 11.71 7.87 6.15
C VAL A 62 10.31 7.29 6.34
N LYS A 63 9.91 7.00 7.58
CA LYS A 63 8.59 6.41 7.85
C LYS A 63 7.45 7.35 7.46
N VAL A 64 7.58 8.63 7.76
CA VAL A 64 6.58 9.64 7.41
C VAL A 64 6.45 9.76 5.89
N ASP A 65 7.56 9.90 5.16
CA ASP A 65 7.54 10.01 3.69
C ASP A 65 6.97 8.73 3.04
N ALA A 66 7.35 7.54 3.51
CA ALA A 66 6.77 6.29 3.03
C ALA A 66 5.26 6.20 3.29
N GLU A 67 4.81 6.55 4.50
CA GLU A 67 3.39 6.54 4.86
C GLU A 67 2.58 7.52 3.99
N GLU A 68 3.06 8.75 3.83
CA GLU A 68 2.41 9.78 2.99
C GLU A 68 2.27 9.30 1.54
N ARG A 69 3.29 8.64 1.00
CA ARG A 69 3.24 8.10 -0.36
C ARG A 69 2.26 6.94 -0.48
N ILE A 70 2.23 6.02 0.48
CA ILE A 70 1.26 4.91 0.51
C ILE A 70 -0.17 5.48 0.56
N ARG A 71 -0.41 6.48 1.42
CA ARG A 71 -1.71 7.19 1.50
C ARG A 71 -2.06 7.86 0.19
N GLY A 72 -1.13 8.58 -0.43
CA GLY A 72 -1.33 9.21 -1.74
C GLY A 72 -1.76 8.22 -2.82
N PHE A 73 -1.16 7.02 -2.86
CA PHE A 73 -1.61 5.96 -3.77
C PHE A 73 -2.98 5.40 -3.40
N ALA A 74 -3.23 5.13 -2.12
CA ALA A 74 -4.50 4.59 -1.66
C ALA A 74 -5.68 5.55 -1.92
N ASP A 75 -5.48 6.84 -1.67
CA ASP A 75 -6.44 7.91 -1.99
C ASP A 75 -6.63 8.04 -3.51
N GLY A 76 -5.53 8.00 -4.28
CA GLY A 76 -5.59 7.99 -5.74
C GLY A 76 -6.27 6.76 -6.34
N PHE A 77 -6.37 5.66 -5.60
CA PHE A 77 -7.14 4.47 -5.96
C PHE A 77 -8.55 4.48 -5.35
N GLU A 78 -8.96 5.57 -4.70
CA GLU A 78 -10.27 5.77 -4.07
C GLU A 78 -10.60 4.71 -3.00
N LEU A 79 -9.58 4.22 -2.29
CA LEU A 79 -9.76 3.31 -1.15
C LEU A 79 -10.31 4.06 0.06
N LYS A 80 -11.10 3.38 0.89
CA LYS A 80 -11.77 4.00 2.05
C LYS A 80 -11.46 3.28 3.35
N GLY A 81 -11.49 4.02 4.46
CA GLY A 81 -11.44 3.44 5.80
C GLY A 81 -10.23 2.54 6.06
N TYR A 82 -9.03 3.00 5.68
CA TYR A 82 -7.79 2.23 5.82
C TYR A 82 -6.81 2.89 6.81
N GLY A 83 -6.11 2.06 7.58
CA GLY A 83 -4.89 2.41 8.29
C GLY A 83 -3.67 2.04 7.46
N VAL A 84 -2.52 2.66 7.75
CA VAL A 84 -1.24 2.32 7.13
C VAL A 84 -0.27 1.88 8.21
N LEU A 85 0.43 0.78 7.96
CA LEU A 85 1.56 0.30 8.77
C LEU A 85 2.79 0.25 7.87
N VAL A 86 3.83 0.99 8.24
CA VAL A 86 5.11 0.99 7.53
C VAL A 86 6.04 -0.04 8.17
N ALA A 87 6.37 -1.08 7.39
CA ALA A 87 7.28 -2.14 7.79
C ALA A 87 8.70 -1.91 7.23
N PRO A 88 9.75 -2.40 7.93
CA PRO A 88 11.11 -2.30 7.45
C PRO A 88 11.34 -3.23 6.25
N GLY A 89 11.78 -2.67 5.13
CA GLY A 89 12.19 -3.42 3.94
C GLY A 89 13.72 -3.43 3.76
N ILE A 90 14.20 -4.28 2.85
CA ILE A 90 15.62 -4.46 2.54
C ILE A 90 15.80 -4.44 1.03
N GLY A 91 16.85 -3.78 0.55
CA GLY A 91 17.23 -3.79 -0.86
C GLY A 91 17.95 -2.53 -1.31
N THR A 92 18.42 -2.57 -2.55
CA THR A 92 19.05 -1.44 -3.23
C THR A 92 18.11 -0.91 -4.29
N PHE A 93 17.72 0.36 -4.16
CA PHE A 93 16.78 1.04 -5.03
C PHE A 93 17.35 2.38 -5.50
N LYS A 94 16.71 3.01 -6.48
CA LYS A 94 17.15 4.35 -6.97
C LYS A 94 17.07 5.42 -5.89
N ASN A 95 16.17 5.25 -4.93
CA ASN A 95 15.89 6.17 -3.83
C ASN A 95 16.69 5.85 -2.55
N GLY A 96 17.48 4.78 -2.50
CA GLY A 96 18.29 4.46 -1.34
C GLY A 96 18.70 3.00 -1.21
N ILE A 97 19.54 2.72 -0.22
CA ILE A 97 19.96 1.38 0.17
C ILE A 97 19.43 1.11 1.58
N PHE A 98 18.66 0.05 1.73
CA PHE A 98 18.05 -0.38 2.99
C PHE A 98 18.67 -1.72 3.37
N THR A 99 19.27 -1.80 4.56
CA THR A 99 19.99 -2.98 5.05
C THR A 99 19.40 -3.45 6.36
N GLY A 100 19.36 -4.77 6.56
CA GLY A 100 18.75 -5.40 7.73
C GLY A 100 18.76 -6.92 7.61
N ASN A 101 18.03 -7.58 8.51
CA ASN A 101 17.82 -9.03 8.48
C ASN A 101 16.53 -9.37 7.74
N ALA A 102 16.60 -10.34 6.81
CA ALA A 102 15.45 -10.88 6.09
C ALA A 102 14.74 -11.96 6.89
#